data_AF-A0A6P1R8L6-F1
#
_entry.id   AF-A0A6P1R8L6-F1
#
_cell.length_a   1.000
_cell.length_b   1.000
_cell.length_c   1.000
_cell.angle_alpha   90.00
_cell.angle_beta   90.00
_cell.angle_gamma   90.00
#
_symmetry.space_group_name_H-M   'P 1'
#
loop_
_entity.id
_entity.type
_entity.pdbx_description
1 polymer ?
#
loop_
_entity_poly.entity_id
_entity_poly.type
_entity_poly.pdbx_seq_one_letter_code
_entity_poly.pdbx_strand_id
1 'polypeptide(L)'
;MPHPARRHTPAHVDGRAVKITFGEMRQMGVRGVLVYCHCGHHVALSADRWPDDVRLSDVEPRFVCGGCGSRGAEVRPDFESGRPPQFASSNAR
;
A
#
# COMPACT_ATOMS: atom_id res chain seq x y z
N MET A 1 -8.45 35.09 2.67
CA MET A 1 -8.07 33.76 2.15
C MET A 1 -9.26 32.82 2.36
N PRO A 2 -9.92 32.30 1.32
CA PRO A 2 -10.95 31.29 1.52
C PRO A 2 -10.28 30.02 2.08
N HIS A 3 -10.82 29.47 3.17
CA HIS A 3 -10.39 28.18 3.67
C HIS A 3 -10.62 27.13 2.58
N PRO A 4 -9.63 26.28 2.24
CA PRO A 4 -9.84 25.21 1.27
C PRO A 4 -11.02 24.36 1.74
N ALA A 5 -11.97 24.11 0.83
CA ALA A 5 -13.12 23.27 1.09
C ALA A 5 -12.64 21.94 1.69
N ARG A 6 -13.20 21.56 2.85
CA ARG A 6 -12.92 20.28 3.50
C ARG A 6 -13.12 19.17 2.48
N ARG A 7 -12.02 18.57 2.03
CA ARG A 7 -12.06 17.40 1.17
C ARG A 7 -12.68 16.28 1.99
N HIS A 8 -13.91 15.89 1.67
CA HIS A 8 -14.55 14.74 2.28
C HIS A 8 -13.81 13.49 1.80
N THR A 9 -12.86 13.03 2.62
CA THR A 9 -12.22 11.72 2.41
C THR A 9 -13.18 10.66 2.95
N PRO A 10 -13.62 9.70 2.13
CA PRO A 10 -14.40 8.57 2.63
C PRO A 10 -13.61 7.86 3.73
N ALA A 11 -14.24 7.69 4.88
CA ALA A 11 -13.69 6.93 6.00
C ALA A 11 -14.35 5.55 6.02
N HIS A 12 -13.55 4.51 6.27
CA HIS A 12 -14.02 3.17 6.54
C HIS A 12 -14.74 3.15 7.90
N VAL A 13 -15.49 2.09 8.20
CA VAL A 13 -16.34 2.00 9.42
C VAL A 13 -15.55 2.16 10.73
N ASP A 14 -14.25 1.87 10.70
CA ASP A 14 -13.29 2.00 11.79
C ASP A 14 -12.54 3.36 11.81
N GLY A 15 -12.99 4.33 10.99
CA GLY A 15 -12.51 5.71 11.00
C GLY A 15 -11.24 5.97 10.18
N ARG A 16 -10.59 4.95 9.61
CA ARG A 16 -9.42 5.14 8.72
C ARG A 16 -9.83 5.56 7.32
N ALA A 17 -8.93 6.19 6.58
CA ALA A 17 -9.18 6.54 5.19
C ALA A 17 -9.42 5.29 4.34
N VAL A 18 -10.48 5.31 3.51
CA VAL A 18 -10.70 4.26 2.51
C VAL A 18 -9.62 4.36 1.44
N LYS A 19 -8.90 3.25 1.21
CA LYS A 19 -7.87 3.14 0.17
C LYS A 19 -8.44 2.44 -1.06
N ILE A 20 -7.72 2.57 -2.17
CA ILE A 20 -8.03 1.91 -3.44
C ILE A 20 -8.11 0.38 -3.31
N THR A 21 -8.73 -0.27 -4.30
CA THR A 21 -8.70 -1.72 -4.43
C THR A 21 -7.37 -2.23 -4.97
N PHE A 22 -7.08 -3.52 -4.75
CA PHE A 22 -5.95 -4.17 -5.39
C PHE A 22 -6.11 -4.21 -6.93
N GLY A 23 -7.34 -4.28 -7.45
CA GLY A 23 -7.61 -4.17 -8.88
C GLY A 23 -7.25 -2.80 -9.44
N GLU A 24 -7.64 -1.71 -8.77
CA GLU A 24 -7.24 -0.34 -9.12
C GLU A 24 -5.71 -0.17 -9.06
N MET A 25 -5.07 -0.76 -8.04
CA MET A 25 -3.61 -0.77 -7.92
C MET A 25 -2.94 -1.46 -9.12
N ARG A 26 -3.45 -2.62 -9.54
CA ARG A 26 -2.95 -3.39 -10.69
C ARG A 26 -3.19 -2.70 -12.02
N GLN A 27 -4.31 -1.99 -12.18
CA GLN A 27 -4.59 -1.17 -13.36
C GLN A 27 -3.56 -0.04 -13.53
N MET A 28 -2.98 0.44 -12.43
CA MET A 28 -1.85 1.39 -12.46
C MET A 28 -0.48 0.72 -12.71
N GLY A 29 -0.44 -0.60 -12.98
CA GLY A 29 0.79 -1.35 -13.20
C GLY A 29 1.56 -1.72 -11.93
N VAL A 30 0.98 -1.50 -10.74
CA VAL A 30 1.63 -1.79 -9.46
C VAL A 30 1.14 -3.14 -8.93
N ARG A 31 2.07 -4.03 -8.59
CA ARG A 31 1.76 -5.38 -8.08
C ARG A 31 2.38 -5.68 -6.71
N GLY A 32 3.19 -4.78 -6.17
CA GLY A 32 3.73 -4.88 -4.82
C GLY A 32 2.98 -3.98 -3.84
N VAL A 33 3.02 -4.35 -2.56
CA VAL A 33 2.63 -3.48 -1.45
C VAL A 33 3.72 -3.44 -0.40
N LEU A 34 3.86 -2.27 0.24
CA LEU A 34 4.66 -2.08 1.44
C LEU A 34 3.73 -2.03 2.64
N VAL A 35 4.04 -2.85 3.65
CA VAL A 35 3.28 -2.96 4.88
C VAL A 35 4.13 -2.40 6.01
N TYR A 36 3.66 -1.32 6.64
CA TYR A 36 4.39 -0.60 7.70
C TYR A 36 3.74 -0.81 9.07
N CYS A 37 4.57 -1.09 10.06
CA CYS A 37 4.20 -1.02 11.46
C CYS A 37 4.68 0.30 12.09
N HIS A 38 3.97 0.77 13.12
CA HIS A 38 4.33 1.96 13.87
C HIS A 38 5.68 1.84 14.62
N CYS A 39 6.20 0.63 14.83
CA CYS A 39 7.50 0.40 15.45
C CYS A 39 8.69 0.57 14.48
N GLY A 40 8.44 0.95 13.23
CA GLY A 40 9.47 1.13 12.19
C GLY A 40 9.75 -0.11 11.33
N HIS A 41 9.23 -1.28 11.72
CA HIS A 41 9.30 -2.48 10.87
C HIS A 41 8.41 -2.33 9.64
N HIS A 42 8.93 -2.74 8.49
CA HIS A 42 8.17 -2.81 7.26
C HIS A 42 8.59 -4.01 6.42
N VAL A 43 7.68 -4.46 5.56
CA VAL A 43 7.93 -5.57 4.62
C VAL A 43 7.32 -5.25 3.27
N ALA A 44 8.01 -5.64 2.20
CA ALA A 44 7.47 -5.66 0.85
C ALA A 44 6.82 -7.03 0.59
N LEU A 45 5.61 -7.03 0.05
CA LEU A 45 4.86 -8.25 -0.26
C LEU A 45 4.28 -8.14 -1.68
N SER A 46 4.22 -9.28 -2.38
CA SER A 46 3.41 -9.36 -3.60
C SER A 46 1.93 -9.20 -3.23
N ALA A 47 1.25 -8.34 -3.98
CA ALA A 47 -0.18 -8.13 -3.83
C ALA A 47 -1.02 -9.24 -4.47
N ASP A 48 -0.42 -10.12 -5.29
CA ASP A 48 -1.12 -11.12 -6.11
C ASP A 48 -1.97 -12.12 -5.33
N ARG A 49 -1.73 -12.24 -4.02
CA ARG A 49 -2.55 -13.07 -3.13
C ARG A 49 -3.95 -12.50 -2.82
N TRP A 50 -4.20 -11.21 -3.10
CA TRP A 50 -5.49 -10.59 -2.82
C TRP A 50 -6.31 -10.39 -4.09
N PRO A 51 -7.61 -10.74 -4.08
CA PRO A 51 -8.55 -10.44 -5.17
C PRO A 51 -8.63 -8.96 -5.51
N ASP A 52 -9.07 -8.65 -6.74
CA ASP A 52 -9.14 -7.27 -7.26
C ASP A 52 -10.15 -6.38 -6.54
N ASP A 53 -11.20 -6.95 -5.97
CA ASP A 53 -12.27 -6.25 -5.25
C ASP A 53 -11.90 -5.90 -3.80
N VAL A 54 -10.85 -6.53 -3.26
CA VAL A 54 -10.36 -6.24 -1.90
C VAL A 54 -9.67 -4.89 -1.87
N ARG A 55 -9.96 -4.07 -0.87
CA ARG A 55 -9.23 -2.81 -0.65
C ARG A 55 -7.95 -3.01 0.12
N LEU A 56 -6.96 -2.17 -0.17
CA LEU A 56 -5.75 -2.06 0.64
C LEU A 56 -6.11 -1.78 2.09
N SER A 57 -7.15 -0.98 2.31
CA SER A 57 -7.71 -0.76 3.63
C SER A 57 -8.13 -2.10 4.25
N ASP A 58 -8.91 -2.93 3.59
CA ASP A 58 -9.56 -4.10 4.24
C ASP A 58 -8.58 -5.13 4.82
N VAL A 59 -7.32 -5.10 4.38
CA VAL A 59 -6.25 -5.97 4.86
C VAL A 59 -5.43 -5.37 6.01
N GLU A 60 -5.44 -4.05 6.21
CA GLU A 60 -4.66 -3.35 7.25
C GLU A 60 -4.84 -3.94 8.65
N PRO A 61 -6.07 -4.21 9.14
CA PRO A 61 -6.28 -4.75 10.49
C PRO A 61 -5.83 -6.20 10.65
N ARG A 62 -5.56 -6.92 9.55
CA ARG A 62 -5.22 -8.35 9.54
C ARG A 62 -3.72 -8.60 9.74
N PHE A 63 -2.88 -7.57 9.59
CA PHE A 63 -1.45 -7.71 9.80
C PHE A 63 -1.10 -7.69 11.28
N VAL A 64 -0.13 -8.53 11.65
CA VAL A 64 0.47 -8.56 12.97
C VAL A 64 1.98 -8.39 12.81
N CYS A 65 2.56 -7.43 13.53
CA CYS A 65 4.00 -7.21 13.46
C CYS A 65 4.75 -8.32 14.20
N GLY A 66 5.67 -9.01 13.52
CA GLY A 66 6.54 -10.00 14.16
C GLY A 66 7.55 -9.40 15.15
N GLY A 67 7.83 -8.09 15.08
CA GLY A 67 8.76 -7.41 15.98
C GLY A 67 8.12 -6.97 17.31
N CYS A 68 6.98 -6.27 17.25
CA CYS A 68 6.31 -5.74 18.46
C CYS A 68 4.99 -6.44 18.83
N GLY A 69 4.51 -7.38 18.00
CA GLY A 69 3.26 -8.12 18.26
C GLY A 69 1.97 -7.32 18.03
N SER A 70 2.06 -6.04 17.66
CA SER A 70 0.88 -5.20 17.45
C SER A 70 0.08 -5.60 16.22
N ARG A 71 -1.25 -5.46 16.32
CA ARG A 71 -2.19 -5.65 15.21
C ARG A 71 -2.42 -4.34 14.47
N GLY A 72 -2.62 -4.44 13.16
CA GLY A 72 -2.80 -3.28 12.29
C GLY A 72 -1.49 -2.84 11.66
N ALA A 73 -1.55 -2.55 10.37
CA ALA A 73 -0.43 -1.99 9.61
C ALA A 73 -0.93 -0.98 8.59
N GLU A 74 -0.10 -0.02 8.22
CA GLU A 74 -0.38 0.85 7.09
C GLU A 74 0.06 0.14 5.80
N VAL A 75 -0.87 -0.07 4.88
CA VAL A 75 -0.60 -0.72 3.59
C VAL A 75 -0.56 0.30 2.47
N ARG A 76 0.53 0.34 1.72
CA ARG A 76 0.77 1.29 0.62
C ARG A 76 1.16 0.55 -0.66
N PRO A 77 0.74 1.02 -1.85
CA PRO A 77 1.27 0.48 -3.10
C PRO A 77 2.78 0.68 -3.16
N ASP A 78 3.50 -0.36 -3.60
CA ASP A 78 4.94 -0.30 -3.83
C ASP A 78 5.22 0.18 -5.26
N PHE A 79 5.35 1.49 -5.42
CA PHE A 79 5.66 2.11 -6.71
C PHE A 79 7.11 1.91 -7.17
N GLU A 80 8.02 1.47 -6.28
CA GLU A 80 9.41 1.19 -6.65
C GLU A 80 9.52 -0.19 -7.33
N SER A 81 8.71 -1.16 -6.90
CA SER A 81 8.66 -2.51 -7.50
C SER A 81 8.13 -2.55 -8.95
N GLY A 82 7.38 -1.53 -9.39
CA GLY A 82 6.81 -1.42 -10.74
C GLY A 82 7.75 -0.83 -11.79
N ARG A 83 8.98 -0.49 -11.40
CA ARG A 83 9.98 0.11 -12.29
C ARG A 83 10.91 -1.00 -12.78
N PRO A 84 11.06 -1.26 -14.10
CA PRO A 84 12.24 -2.00 -14.56
C PRO A 84 13.49 -1.26 -14.03
N PRO A 85 14.55 -1.95 -13.59
CA PRO A 85 15.72 -1.28 -13.04
C PRO A 85 16.25 -0.28 -14.06
N GLN A 86 16.09 1.02 -13.77
CA GLN A 86 16.42 2.12 -14.69
C GLN A 86 17.93 2.26 -14.93
N PHE A 87 18.72 1.42 -14.27
CA PHE A 87 20.17 1.35 -14.35
C PHE A 87 20.63 -0.12 -14.51
N ALA A 88 19.93 -0.90 -15.33
CA ALA A 88 20.56 -2.00 -16.06
C ALA A 88 20.86 -1.54 -17.49
N SER A 89 21.51 -0.38 -17.64
CA SER A 89 22.24 -0.08 -18.86
C SER A 89 23.48 -0.96 -18.84
N SER A 90 23.37 -2.12 -19.47
CA SER A 90 24.50 -2.88 -19.97
C SER A 90 25.35 -1.94 -20.84
N ASN A 91 26.42 -1.38 -20.29
CA ASN A 91 27.52 -0.91 -21.12
C ASN A 91 28.55 -2.03 -21.20
N ALA A 92 28.28 -2.98 -22.09
CA ALA A 92 29.33 -3.80 -22.66
C ALA A 92 29.99 -2.95 -23.75
N ARG A 93 31.19 -2.45 -23.46
CA ARG A 93 32.30 -2.21 -24.39
C ARG A 93 33.57 -1.92 -23.61
#